data_AF-R7C5G1-F1
#
_entry.id   AF-R7C5G1-F1
#
_cell.length_a   1.000
_cell.length_b   1.000
_cell.length_c   1.000
_cell.angle_alpha   90.00
_cell.angle_beta   90.00
_cell.angle_gamma   90.00
#
_symmetry.space_group_name_H-M   'P 1'
#
loop_
_entity.id
_entity.type
_entity.pdbx_description
1 polymer ?
#
loop_
_entity_poly.entity_id
_entity_poly.type
_entity_poly.pdbx_seq_one_letter_code
_entity_poly.pdbx_strand_id
1 'polypeptide(L)'
;MLAIFSTVLGGLMVMPTVFAFGLDPNAGPGLTFVTMPAIFAQLPAGQFFAVAFYLCLVFAALTSNVGMPLSAMGFLIAVAWVAWKKHTVRQL
;
A
#
# COMPACT_ATOMS: atom_id res chain seq x y z
N MET A 1 -4.74 -0.11 -15.45
CA MET A 1 -3.89 0.76 -16.30
C MET A 1 -3.30 1.93 -15.50
N LEU A 2 -4.11 2.72 -14.80
CA LEU A 2 -3.64 3.86 -13.96
C LEU A 2 -2.60 3.48 -12.89
N ALA A 3 -2.78 2.36 -12.19
CA ALA A 3 -1.86 1.91 -11.15
C ALA A 3 -0.44 1.62 -11.68
N ILE A 4 -0.32 1.07 -12.89
CA ILE A 4 0.98 0.69 -13.48
C ILE A 4 1.81 1.95 -13.73
N PHE A 5 1.20 3.00 -14.28
CA PHE A 5 1.86 4.30 -14.46
C PHE A 5 2.29 4.92 -13.13
N SER A 6 1.43 4.86 -12.10
CA SER A 6 1.75 5.38 -10.77
C SER A 6 2.94 4.66 -10.12
N THR A 7 2.99 3.32 -10.20
CA THR A 7 4.10 2.55 -9.62
C THR A 7 5.41 2.76 -10.37
N VAL A 8 5.37 2.89 -11.70
CA VAL A 8 6.56 3.19 -12.51
C VAL A 8 7.12 4.57 -12.16
N LEU A 9 6.26 5.60 -12.11
CA LEU A 9 6.67 6.96 -11.74
C LEU A 9 7.17 7.03 -10.28
N GLY A 10 6.51 6.34 -9.36
CA GLY A 10 6.92 6.25 -7.97
C GLY A 10 8.29 5.59 -7.80
N GLY A 11 8.54 4.46 -8.48
CA GLY A 11 9.85 3.80 -8.45
C GLY A 11 10.97 4.67 -9.03
N LEU A 12 10.69 5.38 -10.12
CA LEU A 12 11.62 6.30 -10.77
C LEU A 12 11.91 7.55 -9.93
N MET A 13 11.00 7.97 -9.04
CA MET A 13 11.25 9.06 -8.10
C MET A 13 12.05 8.60 -6.88
N VAL A 14 11.73 7.44 -6.31
CA VAL A 14 12.36 6.96 -5.05
C VAL A 14 13.79 6.50 -5.26
N MET A 15 14.09 5.80 -6.36
CA MET A 15 15.43 5.28 -6.66
C MET A 15 16.53 6.36 -6.76
N PRO A 16 16.40 7.45 -7.53
CA PRO A 16 17.42 8.49 -7.57
C PRO A 16 17.57 9.22 -6.23
N THR A 17 16.49 9.30 -5.44
CA THR A 17 16.56 9.93 -4.12
C THR A 17 17.33 9.09 -3.10
N VAL A 18 17.20 7.75 -3.09
CA VAL A 18 18.00 6.92 -2.18
C VAL A 18 19.50 7.04 -2.44
N PHE A 19 19.90 7.16 -3.71
CA PHE A 19 21.30 7.39 -4.09
C PHE A 19 21.80 8.80 -3.72
N ALA A 20 20.95 9.83 -3.84
CA ALA A 20 21.32 11.20 -3.48
C ALA A 20 21.52 11.42 -1.96
N PHE A 21 20.78 10.67 -1.13
CA PHE A 21 20.88 10.76 0.34
C PHE A 21 21.82 9.71 0.95
N GLY A 22 22.47 8.86 0.13
CA GLY A 22 23.39 7.83 0.61
C GLY A 22 22.73 6.74 1.46
N LEU A 23 21.41 6.53 1.30
CA LEU A 23 20.65 5.54 2.05
C LEU A 23 20.77 4.18 1.38
N ASP A 24 20.90 3.12 2.17
CA ASP A 24 21.06 1.75 1.66
C ASP A 24 19.79 1.32 0.89
N PRO A 25 19.87 1.07 -0.43
CA PRO A 25 18.71 0.68 -1.23
C PRO A 25 18.14 -0.68 -0.85
N ASN A 26 18.89 -1.49 -0.07
CA ASN A 26 18.48 -2.81 0.38
C ASN A 26 17.74 -2.79 1.72
N ALA A 27 17.49 -1.61 2.31
CA ALA A 27 16.76 -1.45 3.56
C ALA A 27 15.26 -1.81 3.48
N GLY A 28 14.79 -2.27 2.31
CA GLY A 28 13.47 -2.86 2.15
C GLY A 28 12.31 -1.86 2.26
N PRO A 29 11.08 -2.32 2.58
CA PRO A 29 9.87 -1.50 2.58
C PRO A 29 9.90 -0.33 3.56
N GLY A 30 10.77 -0.38 4.57
CA GLY A 30 10.95 0.69 5.57
C GLY A 30 11.69 1.91 5.01
N LEU A 31 12.36 1.77 3.87
CA LEU A 31 13.19 2.82 3.30
C LEU A 31 12.37 4.06 2.90
N THR A 32 11.14 3.88 2.43
CA THR A 32 10.24 5.01 2.09
C THR A 32 9.88 5.87 3.29
N PHE A 33 9.83 5.27 4.48
CA PHE A 33 9.58 5.96 5.74
C PHE A 33 10.83 6.67 6.30
N VAL A 34 12.02 6.37 5.77
CA VAL A 34 13.27 7.07 6.12
C VAL A 34 13.60 8.13 5.07
N THR A 35 13.41 7.82 3.79
CA THR A 35 13.73 8.72 2.67
C THR A 35 12.79 9.91 2.62
N MET A 36 11.48 9.74 2.79
CA MET A 36 10.53 10.86 2.74
C MET A 36 10.78 11.94 3.80
N PRO A 37 10.96 11.62 5.09
CA PRO A 37 11.35 12.64 6.07
C PRO A 37 12.72 13.26 5.78
N ALA A 38 13.69 12.49 5.26
CA ALA A 38 15.01 13.02 4.90
C ALA A 38 14.92 14.06 3.77
N ILE A 39 14.04 13.85 2.80
CA ILE A 39 13.73 14.82 1.74
C ILE A 39 13.10 16.09 2.32
N PHE A 40 12.09 15.92 3.18
CA PHE A 40 11.43 17.07 3.79
C PHE A 40 12.37 17.85 4.70
N ALA A 41 13.33 17.22 5.38
CA ALA A 41 14.32 17.90 6.21
C ALA A 41 15.24 18.87 5.45
N GLN A 42 15.40 18.68 4.13
CA GLN A 42 16.12 19.64 3.28
C GLN A 42 15.26 20.85 2.86
N LEU A 43 13.95 20.80 3.09
CA LEU A 43 13.04 21.92 2.86
C LEU A 43 12.92 22.79 4.13
N PRO A 44 12.94 24.14 4.01
CA PRO A 44 12.62 25.01 5.13
C PRO A 44 11.19 24.71 5.63
N ALA A 45 11.03 24.43 6.93
CA ALA A 45 9.80 23.94 7.57
C ALA A 45 9.38 22.48 7.23
N GLY A 46 10.32 21.62 6.86
CA GLY A 46 10.09 20.19 6.55
C GLY A 46 9.34 19.35 7.58
N GLN A 47 9.45 19.69 8.86
CA GLN A 47 8.80 18.97 9.96
C GLN A 47 7.26 19.00 9.84
N PHE A 48 6.69 20.14 9.42
CA PHE A 48 5.25 20.27 9.20
C PHE A 48 4.75 19.39 8.05
N PHE A 49 5.51 19.36 6.94
CA PHE A 49 5.19 18.52 5.77
C PHE A 49 5.31 17.03 6.07
N ALA A 50 6.32 16.62 6.86
CA ALA A 50 6.47 15.23 7.28
C ALA A 50 5.24 14.77 8.09
N VAL A 51 4.80 15.55 9.09
CA VAL A 51 3.63 15.20 9.92
C VAL A 51 2.36 15.11 9.08
N ALA A 52 2.12 16.06 8.18
CA ALA A 52 0.96 16.04 7.29
C ALA A 52 0.96 14.83 6.34
N PHE A 53 2.11 14.47 5.78
CA PHE A 53 2.26 13.32 4.89
C PHE A 53 1.95 12.01 5.60
N TYR A 54 2.50 11.79 6.79
CA TYR A 54 2.25 10.60 7.59
C TYR A 54 0.78 10.46 8.02
N LEU A 55 0.14 11.56 8.39
CA LEU A 55 -1.29 11.57 8.69
C LEU A 55 -2.11 11.10 7.48
N CYS A 56 -1.86 11.66 6.30
CA CYS A 56 -2.50 11.21 5.06
C CYS A 56 -2.21 9.72 4.74
N LEU A 57 -0.99 9.27 4.99
CA LEU A 57 -0.57 7.88 4.75
C LEU A 57 -1.36 6.90 5.64
N VAL A 58 -1.63 7.28 6.89
CA VAL A 58 -2.50 6.50 7.80
C VAL A 58 -3.92 6.43 7.24
N PHE A 59 -4.50 7.55 6.79
CA PHE A 59 -5.84 7.53 6.18
C PHE A 59 -5.90 6.72 4.87
N ALA A 60 -4.86 6.79 4.05
CA ALA A 60 -4.75 5.99 2.83
C ALA A 60 -4.66 4.49 3.15
N ALA A 61 -3.85 4.11 4.15
CA ALA A 61 -3.72 2.73 4.61
C ALA A 61 -5.03 2.20 5.20
N LEU A 62 -5.72 3.00 6.03
CA LEU A 62 -7.02 2.66 6.59
C LEU A 62 -8.05 2.40 5.48
N THR A 63 -8.11 3.26 4.46
CA THR A 63 -9.05 3.10 3.33
C THR A 63 -8.77 1.83 2.54
N SER A 64 -7.49 1.53 2.27
CA SER A 64 -7.11 0.34 1.51
C SER A 64 -7.34 -0.95 2.29
N ASN A 65 -7.25 -0.91 3.62
CA ASN A 65 -7.42 -2.08 4.48
C ASN A 65 -8.88 -2.52 4.65
N VAL A 66 -9.86 -1.71 4.26
CA VAL A 66 -11.29 -2.13 4.31
C VAL A 66 -11.63 -3.14 3.21
N GLY A 67 -10.99 -3.05 2.03
CA GLY A 67 -11.32 -3.89 0.87
C GLY A 67 -10.79 -5.32 0.95
N MET A 68 -9.59 -5.52 1.52
CA MET A 68 -8.99 -6.85 1.68
C MET A 68 -9.84 -7.84 2.49
N PRO A 69 -10.28 -7.53 3.73
CA PRO A 69 -11.08 -8.46 4.53
C PRO A 69 -12.46 -8.71 3.94
N LEU A 70 -13.07 -7.71 3.29
CA LEU A 70 -14.39 -7.85 2.67
C LEU A 70 -14.36 -8.79 1.45
N SER A 71 -13.32 -8.67 0.62
CA SER A 71 -13.13 -9.57 -0.54
C SER A 71 -12.82 -11.00 -0.11
N ALA A 72 -12.00 -11.19 0.94
CA ALA A 72 -11.72 -12.51 1.50
C ALA A 72 -12.98 -13.17 2.07
N MET A 73 -13.77 -12.45 2.87
CA MET A 73 -15.04 -12.96 3.42
C MET A 73 -16.05 -13.29 2.31
N GLY A 74 -16.17 -12.42 1.30
CA GLY A 74 -17.05 -12.65 0.15
C GLY A 74 -16.68 -13.91 -0.62
N PHE A 75 -15.39 -14.18 -0.81
CA PHE A 75 -14.92 -15.41 -1.45
C PHE A 75 -15.29 -16.66 -0.63
N LEU A 76 -15.13 -16.63 0.69
CA LEU A 76 -15.49 -17.74 1.57
C LEU A 76 -16.99 -18.06 1.53
N ILE A 77 -17.85 -17.04 1.55
CA ILE A 77 -19.30 -17.21 1.44
C ILE A 77 -19.68 -17.79 0.07
N ALA A 78 -19.05 -17.32 -1.01
CA ALA A 78 -19.28 -17.85 -2.35
C ALA A 78 -18.86 -19.34 -2.45
N VAL A 79 -17.71 -19.71 -1.89
CA VAL A 79 -17.26 -21.11 -1.83
C VAL A 79 -18.24 -21.98 -1.03
N ALA A 80 -18.70 -21.49 0.12
CA ALA A 80 -19.69 -22.20 0.95
C ALA A 80 -21.02 -22.42 0.21
N TRP A 81 -21.49 -21.41 -0.54
CA TRP A 81 -22.72 -21.51 -1.34
C TRP A 81 -22.59 -22.52 -2.48
N VAL A 82 -21.44 -22.53 -3.18
CA VAL A 82 -21.15 -23.51 -4.23
C VAL A 82 -21.08 -24.93 -3.67
N ALA A 83 -20.46 -25.13 -2.50
CA ALA A 83 -20.41 -26.42 -1.83
C ALA A 83 -21.81 -26.92 -1.42
N TRP A 84 -22.63 -26.04 -0.84
CA TRP A 84 -23.99 -26.38 -0.41
C TRP A 84 -24.91 -26.77 -1.58
N LYS A 85 -24.82 -26.08 -2.72
CA LYS A 85 -25.62 -26.42 -3.91
C LYS A 85 -25.30 -27.83 -4.44
N LYS A 86 -24.03 -28.24 -4.41
CA LYS A 86 -23.64 -29.60 -4.84
C LYS A 86 -24.19 -30.69 -3.92
N HIS A 87 -24.27 -30.45 -2.62
CA HIS A 87 -24.85 -31.42 -1.68
C HIS A 87 -26.37 -31.56 -1.83
N THR A 88 -27.07 -30.47 -2.13
CA THR A 88 -28.55 -30.46 -2.21
C THR A 88 -29.08 -31.11 -3.51
N VAL A 89 -28.37 -30.95 -4.63
CA VAL A 89 -28.80 -31.49 -5.95
C VAL A 89 -28.49 -32.99 -6.10
N ARG A 90 -27.57 -33.55 -5.31
CA ARG A 90 -27.21 -34.98 -5.37
C ARG A 90 -28.17 -35.90 -4.59
N GLN A 91 -29.13 -35.31 -3.88
CA GLN A 91 -30.14 -35.98 -3.05
C GLN A 91 -31.55 -35.95 -3.71
N LEU A 92 -31.66 -35.39 -4.92
CA LEU A 92 -32.82 -35.42 -5.83
C LEU A 92 -32.44 -36.25 -7.06
#